data_AF-A0A0D0BPA5-F1
#
_entry.id   AF-A0A0D0BPA5-F1
#
_cell.length_a   1.000
_cell.length_b   1.000
_cell.length_c   1.000
_cell.angle_alpha   90.00
_cell.angle_beta   90.00
_cell.angle_gamma   90.00
#
_symmetry.space_group_name_H-M   'P 1'
#
loop_
_entity.id
_entity.type
_entity.pdbx_description
1 polymer ?
#
loop_
_entity_poly.entity_id
_entity_poly.type
_entity_poly.pdbx_seq_one_letter_code
_entity_poly.pdbx_strand_id
1 'polypeptide(L)'
;MTDDYPDAVNVASGITMTFEPQLRVVKISGKQEDDIFYVPTHWHEGHDEIIAVREGKLKVTLGSEVKSVSCVFTESTNPKDFETKELFFRNLFAMPGGMSASLLPAMQVYYYGDIFPVFPIHSSWLEKAFVIVLGGYLAPLLGYHVRYKTLKKI
;
A
#
# COMPACT_ATOMS: atom_id res chain seq x y z
N MET A 1 -2.54 -24.12 -8.39
CA MET A 1 -3.69 -23.82 -7.51
C MET A 1 -4.05 -22.38 -7.77
N THR A 2 -5.27 -22.12 -8.21
CA THR A 2 -5.80 -20.77 -8.37
C THR A 2 -5.94 -20.17 -6.97
N ASP A 3 -5.12 -19.17 -6.65
CA ASP A 3 -5.27 -18.45 -5.39
C ASP A 3 -6.54 -17.60 -5.48
N ASP A 4 -7.65 -18.16 -5.02
CA ASP A 4 -8.87 -17.39 -4.79
C ASP A 4 -8.60 -16.43 -3.62
N TYR A 5 -8.89 -15.16 -3.82
CA TYR A 5 -8.57 -14.11 -2.88
C TYR A 5 -9.82 -13.30 -2.54
N PRO A 6 -9.99 -12.88 -1.27
CA PRO A 6 -11.22 -12.23 -0.87
C PRO A 6 -11.32 -10.83 -1.48
N ASP A 7 -12.56 -10.40 -1.71
CA ASP A 7 -12.88 -9.04 -2.17
C ASP A 7 -12.75 -8.01 -1.05
N ALA A 8 -12.64 -8.46 0.21
CA ALA A 8 -12.34 -7.60 1.35
C ALA A 8 -11.33 -8.26 2.29
N VAL A 9 -10.44 -7.46 2.86
CA VAL A 9 -9.42 -7.88 3.82
C VAL A 9 -9.50 -7.00 5.06
N ASN A 10 -9.46 -7.61 6.25
CA ASN A 10 -9.28 -6.88 7.49
C ASN A 10 -7.80 -6.49 7.60
N VAL A 11 -7.53 -5.20 7.57
CA VAL A 11 -6.17 -4.64 7.61
C VAL A 11 -5.66 -4.59 9.04
N ALA A 12 -6.54 -4.24 9.98
CA ALA A 12 -6.28 -4.11 11.41
C ALA A 12 -7.62 -4.12 12.17
N SER A 13 -7.60 -4.04 13.51
CA SER A 13 -8.83 -3.99 14.31
C SER A 13 -9.69 -2.78 13.91
N GLY A 14 -10.92 -3.03 13.49
CA GLY A 14 -11.85 -1.99 13.05
C GLY A 14 -11.55 -1.38 11.67
N ILE A 15 -10.58 -1.91 10.92
CA ILE A 15 -10.18 -1.39 9.60
C ILE A 15 -10.32 -2.49 8.55
N THR A 16 -11.20 -2.26 7.58
CA THR A 16 -11.44 -3.16 6.45
C THR A 16 -11.15 -2.45 5.14
N MET A 17 -10.44 -3.12 4.24
CA MET A 17 -10.23 -2.68 2.86
C MET A 17 -11.02 -3.57 1.92
N THR A 18 -11.86 -2.98 1.08
CA THR A 18 -12.58 -3.65 0.01
C THR A 18 -11.98 -3.30 -1.35
N PHE A 19 -11.80 -4.32 -2.19
CA PHE A 19 -11.32 -4.21 -3.55
C PHE A 19 -12.51 -4.10 -4.51
N GLU A 20 -12.76 -2.88 -4.97
CA GLU A 20 -13.73 -2.61 -6.02
C GLU A 20 -13.01 -2.35 -7.35
N PRO A 21 -13.70 -2.46 -8.50
CA PRO A 21 -13.14 -2.05 -9.78
C PRO A 21 -12.64 -0.59 -9.69
N GLN A 22 -11.32 -0.41 -9.86
CA GLN A 22 -10.63 0.89 -9.84
C GLN A 22 -10.62 1.64 -8.49
N LEU A 23 -11.14 1.04 -7.42
CA LEU A 23 -11.27 1.69 -6.12
C LEU A 23 -10.80 0.76 -5.00
N ARG A 24 -10.14 1.35 -4.01
CA ARG A 24 -9.91 0.72 -2.71
C ARG A 24 -10.76 1.48 -1.71
N VAL A 25 -11.74 0.79 -1.13
CA VAL A 25 -12.62 1.39 -0.13
C VAL A 25 -12.09 0.99 1.24
N VAL A 26 -11.58 1.96 1.99
CA VAL A 26 -11.09 1.73 3.35
C VAL A 26 -12.14 2.23 4.33
N LYS A 27 -12.72 1.29 5.07
CA LYS A 27 -13.71 1.54 6.12
C LYS A 27 -13.04 1.40 7.49
N ILE A 28 -13.25 2.40 8.32
CA ILE A 28 -12.72 2.48 9.68
C ILE A 28 -13.93 2.63 10.62
N SER A 29 -14.13 1.75 11.60
CA SER A 29 -15.27 1.85 12.51
C SER A 29 -15.13 2.97 13.54
N GLY A 30 -13.91 3.31 13.94
CA GLY A 30 -13.62 4.45 14.81
C GLY A 30 -14.03 4.25 16.28
N LYS A 31 -14.15 3.00 16.75
CA LYS A 31 -14.38 2.69 18.15
C LYS A 31 -13.10 2.95 18.96
N GLN A 32 -13.24 3.10 20.28
CA GLN A 32 -12.12 3.46 21.15
C GLN A 32 -11.04 2.38 21.20
N GLU A 33 -11.44 1.13 21.01
CA GLU A 33 -10.60 -0.07 20.97
C GLU A 33 -10.04 -0.41 19.58
N ASP A 34 -10.42 0.34 18.54
CA ASP A 34 -9.95 0.10 17.18
C ASP A 34 -8.53 0.63 16.97
N ASP A 35 -7.82 0.03 16.01
CA ASP A 35 -6.49 0.48 15.64
C ASP A 35 -6.56 1.81 14.87
N ILE A 36 -5.49 2.62 14.99
CA ILE A 36 -5.34 3.81 14.17
C ILE A 36 -4.84 3.40 12.79
N PHE A 37 -5.61 3.71 11.74
CA PHE A 37 -5.13 3.54 10.37
C PHE A 37 -4.01 4.55 10.09
N TYR A 38 -2.80 4.06 9.92
CA TYR A 38 -1.61 4.85 9.66
C TYR A 38 -0.90 4.35 8.40
N VAL A 39 -0.65 5.27 7.47
CA VAL A 39 0.12 5.02 6.25
C VAL A 39 1.41 5.83 6.33
N PRO A 40 2.59 5.20 6.27
CA PRO A 40 3.87 5.91 6.28
C PRO A 40 4.00 6.86 5.09
N THR A 41 4.77 7.95 5.25
CA THR A 41 5.04 8.87 4.16
C THR A 41 5.85 8.18 3.05
N HIS A 42 5.33 8.26 1.83
CA HIS A 42 5.93 7.68 0.65
C HIS A 42 5.58 8.53 -0.59
N TRP A 43 6.23 8.25 -1.70
CA TRP A 43 5.92 8.80 -3.01
C TRP A 43 5.92 7.71 -4.07
N HIS A 44 5.34 8.05 -5.23
CA HIS A 44 5.21 7.18 -6.39
C HIS A 44 5.83 7.88 -7.60
N GLU A 45 6.46 7.13 -8.51
CA GLU A 45 7.04 7.72 -9.73
C GLU A 45 6.06 7.69 -10.90
N GLY A 46 5.30 6.60 -11.04
CA GLY A 46 4.49 6.31 -12.21
C GLY A 46 3.04 6.77 -12.11
N HIS A 47 2.57 7.19 -10.93
CA HIS A 47 1.18 7.55 -10.71
C HIS A 47 0.95 8.56 -9.59
N ASP A 48 -0.17 9.28 -9.69
CA ASP A 48 -0.75 10.04 -8.59
C ASP A 48 -1.71 9.14 -7.79
N GLU A 49 -1.74 9.33 -6.46
CA GLU A 49 -2.75 8.75 -5.59
C GLU A 49 -3.85 9.78 -5.28
N ILE A 50 -5.10 9.39 -5.54
CA ILE A 50 -6.29 10.22 -5.30
C ILE A 50 -7.07 9.64 -4.13
N ILE A 51 -7.14 10.40 -3.04
CA ILE A 51 -7.89 10.06 -1.83
C ILE A 51 -9.16 10.92 -1.78
N ALA A 52 -10.33 10.28 -1.83
CA ALA A 52 -11.62 10.94 -1.65
C ALA A 52 -12.25 10.54 -0.32
N VAL A 53 -12.47 11.56 0.51
CA VAL A 53 -12.95 11.43 1.89
C VAL A 53 -14.49 11.53 1.92
N ARG A 54 -15.15 10.53 2.51
CA ARG A 54 -16.61 10.37 2.58
C ARG A 54 -17.19 10.79 3.93
N GLU A 55 -16.70 10.28 5.07
CA GLU A 55 -17.30 10.51 6.41
C GLU A 55 -16.36 10.29 7.62
N GLY A 56 -16.02 11.21 8.54
CA GLY A 56 -15.19 10.87 9.73
C GLY A 56 -14.12 11.91 10.12
N LYS A 57 -12.84 11.53 10.39
CA LYS A 57 -11.60 12.38 10.33
C LYS A 57 -10.35 11.70 9.76
N LEU A 58 -9.56 12.38 8.90
CA LEU A 58 -8.28 11.89 8.31
C LEU A 58 -7.20 12.97 8.36
N LYS A 59 -6.04 12.71 8.96
CA LYS A 59 -4.90 13.62 8.88
C LYS A 59 -3.99 13.21 7.72
N VAL A 60 -3.78 14.10 6.75
CA VAL A 60 -2.92 13.88 5.57
C VAL A 60 -1.73 14.81 5.63
N THR A 61 -0.54 14.29 5.30
CA THR A 61 0.66 15.09 5.09
C THR A 61 1.00 15.06 3.61
N LEU A 62 1.08 16.22 2.95
CA LEU A 62 1.46 16.36 1.55
C LEU A 62 2.62 17.37 1.44
N GLY A 63 3.81 16.89 1.09
CA GLY A 63 5.02 17.68 1.20
C GLY A 63 5.26 18.12 2.65
N SER A 64 5.37 19.42 2.89
CA SER A 64 5.50 20.01 4.22
C SER A 64 4.17 20.42 4.87
N GLU A 65 3.04 20.23 4.18
CA GLU A 65 1.72 20.63 4.67
C GLU A 65 0.99 19.48 5.36
N VAL A 66 0.35 19.78 6.49
CA VAL A 66 -0.53 18.85 7.20
C VAL A 66 -1.98 19.35 7.10
N LYS A 67 -2.87 18.52 6.57
CA LYS A 67 -4.30 18.81 6.40
C LYS A 67 -5.14 17.81 7.21
N SER A 68 -6.21 18.26 7.85
CA SER A 68 -7.14 17.39 8.60
C SER A 68 -8.50 17.34 7.92
N VAL A 69 -8.72 16.19 7.28
CA VAL A 69 -9.86 15.53 6.64
C VAL A 69 -11.05 15.15 7.52
N SER A 70 -12.23 14.77 6.99
CA SER A 70 -13.31 14.05 7.71
C SER A 70 -13.64 12.63 7.14
N CYS A 71 -13.11 11.45 7.56
CA CYS A 71 -13.02 10.24 6.71
C CYS A 71 -13.29 8.74 7.15
N VAL A 72 -14.17 8.08 6.36
CA VAL A 72 -14.09 6.88 5.49
C VAL A 72 -13.56 7.37 4.15
N PHE A 73 -12.65 6.68 3.46
CA PHE A 73 -12.14 7.16 2.16
C PHE A 73 -12.13 6.07 1.10
N THR A 74 -12.08 6.55 -0.14
CA THR A 74 -11.72 5.75 -1.30
C THR A 74 -10.37 6.22 -1.85
N GLU A 75 -9.52 5.27 -2.21
CA GLU A 75 -8.23 5.51 -2.87
C GLU A 75 -8.28 4.99 -4.31
N SER A 76 -7.68 5.75 -5.23
CA SER A 76 -7.52 5.38 -6.65
C SER A 76 -6.22 5.96 -7.23
N THR A 77 -5.75 5.41 -8.36
CA THR A 77 -4.50 5.84 -9.02
C THR A 77 -4.75 6.52 -10.36
N ASN A 78 -3.85 7.42 -10.75
CA ASN A 78 -3.85 8.10 -12.05
C ASN A 78 -2.44 8.16 -12.68
N PRO A 79 -2.19 7.61 -13.89
CA PRO A 79 -3.12 6.88 -14.73
C PRO A 79 -3.61 5.59 -14.08
N LYS A 80 -4.79 5.13 -14.49
CA LYS A 80 -5.45 3.95 -13.90
C LYS A 80 -4.73 2.67 -14.32
N ASP A 81 -3.83 2.18 -13.48
CA ASP A 81 -3.31 0.82 -13.56
C ASP A 81 -3.96 -0.05 -12.46
N PHE A 82 -5.05 -0.73 -12.85
CA PHE A 82 -5.86 -1.55 -11.96
C PHE A 82 -5.06 -2.73 -11.37
N GLU A 83 -4.27 -3.38 -12.21
CA GLU A 83 -3.64 -4.64 -11.82
C GLU A 83 -2.52 -4.39 -10.81
N THR A 84 -1.70 -3.39 -11.08
CA THR A 84 -0.52 -3.08 -10.27
C THR A 84 -0.89 -2.71 -8.83
N LYS A 85 -1.88 -1.83 -8.61
CA LYS A 85 -2.24 -1.40 -7.25
C LYS A 85 -2.94 -2.51 -6.44
N GLU A 86 -3.76 -3.36 -7.07
CA GLU A 86 -4.30 -4.52 -6.35
C GLU A 86 -3.23 -5.53 -6.00
N LEU A 87 -2.34 -5.85 -6.95
CA LEU A 87 -1.23 -6.77 -6.73
C LEU A 87 -0.35 -6.30 -5.59
N PHE A 88 -0.10 -5.00 -5.49
CA PHE A 88 0.58 -4.41 -4.35
C PHE A 88 -0.10 -4.79 -3.02
N PHE A 89 -1.38 -4.44 -2.83
CA PHE A 89 -2.08 -4.72 -1.56
C PHE A 89 -2.20 -6.22 -1.28
N ARG A 90 -2.46 -7.03 -2.30
CA ARG A 90 -2.54 -8.50 -2.14
C ARG A 90 -1.22 -9.07 -1.68
N ASN A 91 -0.10 -8.64 -2.26
CA ASN A 91 1.22 -9.08 -1.83
C ASN A 91 1.59 -8.53 -0.45
N LEU A 92 1.25 -7.27 -0.17
CA LEU A 92 1.46 -6.63 1.14
C LEU A 92 0.80 -7.43 2.27
N PHE A 93 -0.48 -7.80 2.10
CA PHE A 93 -1.23 -8.56 3.10
C PHE A 93 -0.90 -10.06 3.12
N ALA A 94 -0.27 -10.58 2.08
CA ALA A 94 0.20 -11.97 2.05
C ALA A 94 1.58 -12.16 2.67
N MET A 95 2.33 -11.08 2.95
CA MET A 95 3.64 -11.20 3.58
C MET A 95 3.52 -11.77 5.00
N PRO A 96 4.37 -12.75 5.38
CA PRO A 96 4.48 -13.19 6.78
C PRO A 96 4.84 -12.00 7.67
N GLY A 97 3.98 -11.66 8.62
CA GLY A 97 4.12 -10.48 9.48
C GLY A 97 3.45 -9.19 8.94
N GLY A 98 2.86 -9.21 7.74
CA GLY A 98 2.10 -8.08 7.19
C GLY A 98 2.90 -6.78 7.11
N MET A 99 2.36 -5.69 7.65
CA MET A 99 3.06 -4.39 7.77
C MET A 99 4.30 -4.45 8.69
N SER A 100 4.47 -5.52 9.46
CA SER A 100 5.65 -5.82 10.29
C SER A 100 6.57 -6.86 9.65
N ALA A 101 6.41 -7.14 8.35
CA ALA A 101 7.29 -8.05 7.62
C ALA A 101 8.75 -7.60 7.67
N SER A 102 9.66 -8.57 7.52
CA SER A 102 11.08 -8.29 7.39
C SER A 102 11.35 -7.35 6.20
N LEU A 103 12.41 -6.53 6.31
CA LEU A 103 12.75 -5.46 5.36
C LEU A 103 12.74 -5.92 3.89
N LEU A 104 13.34 -7.07 3.58
CA LEU A 104 13.52 -7.51 2.19
C LEU A 104 12.21 -7.84 1.45
N PRO A 105 11.31 -8.70 1.99
CA PRO A 105 9.95 -8.86 1.45
C PRO A 105 9.22 -7.54 1.26
N ALA A 106 9.28 -6.63 2.25
CA ALA A 106 8.60 -5.35 2.16
C ALA A 106 9.14 -4.50 1.01
N MET A 107 10.47 -4.40 0.86
CA MET A 107 11.10 -3.68 -0.25
C MET A 107 10.78 -4.32 -1.60
N GLN A 108 10.63 -5.65 -1.67
CA GLN A 108 10.24 -6.32 -2.89
C GLN A 108 8.80 -5.97 -3.30
N VAL A 109 7.87 -5.94 -2.35
CA VAL A 109 6.50 -5.49 -2.61
C VAL A 109 6.47 -4.02 -3.05
N TYR A 110 7.29 -3.17 -2.44
CA TYR A 110 7.39 -1.75 -2.80
C TYR A 110 7.96 -1.54 -4.21
N TYR A 111 8.95 -2.33 -4.59
CA TYR A 111 9.55 -2.30 -5.93
C TYR A 111 8.52 -2.59 -7.03
N TYR A 112 7.67 -3.61 -6.85
CA TYR A 112 6.61 -3.93 -7.82
C TYR A 112 5.38 -3.02 -7.70
N GLY A 113 5.16 -2.38 -6.54
CA GLY A 113 4.03 -1.50 -6.27
C GLY A 113 4.28 -0.02 -6.54
N ASP A 114 5.44 0.35 -7.11
CA ASP A 114 5.83 1.74 -7.36
C ASP A 114 5.78 2.61 -6.09
N ILE A 115 6.33 2.12 -4.97
CA ILE A 115 6.31 2.84 -3.68
C ILE A 115 7.73 3.11 -3.19
N PHE A 116 7.99 4.36 -2.82
CA PHE A 116 9.28 4.80 -2.30
C PHE A 116 9.10 5.46 -0.93
N PRO A 117 9.66 4.88 0.16
CA PRO A 117 9.54 5.47 1.49
C PRO A 117 10.38 6.75 1.58
N VAL A 118 9.87 7.76 2.29
CA VAL A 118 10.59 9.02 2.46
C VAL A 118 11.64 8.92 3.57
N PHE A 119 12.88 9.34 3.27
CA PHE A 119 13.98 9.44 4.22
C PHE A 119 14.06 10.83 4.85
N PRO A 120 14.69 10.99 6.03
CA PRO A 120 14.83 12.28 6.69
C PRO A 120 15.54 13.37 5.85
N ILE A 121 16.37 12.96 4.88
CA ILE A 121 17.08 13.88 3.98
C ILE A 121 16.28 14.21 2.70
N HIS A 122 15.10 13.64 2.52
CA HIS A 122 14.19 13.87 1.39
C HIS A 122 14.85 13.75 0.00
N SER A 123 15.68 12.72 -0.19
CA SER A 123 16.38 12.48 -1.46
C SER A 123 15.68 11.39 -2.25
N SER A 124 14.82 11.78 -3.19
CA SER A 124 14.06 10.86 -4.05
C SER A 124 14.96 9.87 -4.79
N TRP A 125 16.13 10.31 -5.26
CA TRP A 125 17.11 9.41 -5.90
C TRP A 125 17.58 8.29 -4.95
N LEU A 126 17.92 8.63 -3.70
CA LEU A 126 18.40 7.64 -2.73
C LEU A 126 17.29 6.69 -2.29
N GLU A 127 16.08 7.21 -2.07
CA GLU A 127 14.89 6.43 -1.70
C GLU A 127 14.52 5.44 -2.80
N LYS A 128 14.55 5.88 -4.06
CA LYS A 128 14.36 5.03 -5.23
C LYS A 128 15.45 3.97 -5.34
N ALA A 129 16.71 4.37 -5.25
CA ALA A 129 17.84 3.45 -5.32
C ALA A 129 17.76 2.38 -4.22
N PHE A 130 17.36 2.76 -3.01
CA PHE A 130 17.19 1.85 -1.89
C PHE A 130 16.16 0.75 -2.18
N VAL A 131 14.97 1.13 -2.67
CA VAL A 131 13.91 0.17 -3.03
C VAL A 131 14.35 -0.72 -4.20
N ILE A 132 14.98 -0.15 -5.23
CA ILE A 132 15.45 -0.91 -6.39
C ILE A 132 16.51 -1.94 -5.98
N VAL A 133 17.52 -1.54 -5.21
CA VAL A 133 18.62 -2.42 -4.80
C VAL A 133 18.10 -3.53 -3.88
N LEU A 134 17.31 -3.19 -2.87
CA LEU A 134 16.84 -4.19 -1.90
C LEU A 134 15.73 -5.07 -2.47
N GLY A 135 14.71 -4.47 -3.08
CA GLY A 135 13.53 -5.17 -3.58
C GLY A 135 13.72 -5.82 -4.93
N GLY A 136 14.41 -5.14 -5.87
CA GLY A 136 14.60 -5.60 -7.24
C GLY A 136 15.77 -6.57 -7.41
N TYR A 137 16.83 -6.44 -6.59
CA TYR A 137 18.04 -7.27 -6.72
C TYR A 137 18.30 -8.18 -5.53
N LEU A 138 18.42 -7.64 -4.32
CA LEU A 138 18.83 -8.43 -3.15
C LEU A 138 17.76 -9.42 -2.70
N ALA A 139 16.49 -9.02 -2.68
CA ALA A 139 15.39 -9.91 -2.29
C ALA A 139 15.29 -11.14 -3.23
N PRO A 140 15.24 -10.99 -4.58
CA PRO A 140 15.29 -12.13 -5.49
C PRO A 140 16.56 -12.98 -5.36
N LEU A 141 17.74 -12.34 -5.19
CA LEU A 141 19.01 -13.05 -5.03
C LEU A 141 19.01 -13.97 -3.80
N LEU A 142 18.30 -13.56 -2.75
CA LEU A 142 18.15 -14.33 -1.50
C LEU A 142 16.92 -15.26 -1.50
N GLY A 143 16.27 -15.44 -2.66
CA GLY A 143 15.16 -16.38 -2.84
C GLY A 143 13.79 -15.86 -2.43
N TYR A 144 13.65 -14.57 -2.14
CA TYR A 144 12.34 -13.96 -1.88
C TYR A 144 11.57 -13.73 -3.18
N HIS A 145 10.28 -14.02 -3.15
CA HIS A 145 9.38 -13.79 -4.26
C HIS A 145 8.03 -13.27 -3.75
N VAL A 146 7.44 -12.35 -4.52
CA VAL A 146 6.04 -11.96 -4.34
C VAL A 146 5.13 -13.16 -4.57
N ARG A 147 4.06 -13.27 -3.79
CA ARG A 147 3.12 -14.38 -3.87
C ARG A 147 2.27 -14.31 -5.14
N TYR A 148 1.75 -13.12 -5.45
CA TYR A 148 0.87 -12.88 -6.57
C TYR A 148 1.60 -12.11 -7.66
N LYS A 149 1.68 -12.68 -8.87
CA LYS A 149 2.31 -12.05 -10.04
C LYS A 149 1.30 -11.45 -11.03
N THR A 150 0.05 -11.91 -10.99
CA THR A 150 -1.03 -11.50 -11.89
C THR A 150 -2.38 -11.62 -11.18
N LEU A 151 -3.33 -10.73 -11.48
CA LEU A 151 -4.72 -10.84 -11.02
C LEU A 151 -5.51 -11.77 -11.94
N LYS A 152 -5.37 -13.09 -11.77
CA LYS A 152 -6.29 -14.02 -12.42
C LYS A 152 -7.32 -14.49 -11.41
N LYS A 153 -8.46 -13.80 -11.35
CA LYS A 153 -9.73 -14.45 -11.04
C LYS A 153 -10.11 -15.24 -12.29
N ILE A 154 -10.20 -16.58 -12.19
CA ILE A 154 -10.87 -17.39 -13.22
C ILE A 154 -12.36 -17.31 -12.94
#